data_AF-A0A7V0YUA5-F1
#
_entry.id   AF-A0A7V0YUA5-F1
#
_cell.length_a   1.000
_cell.length_b   1.000
_cell.length_c   1.000
_cell.angle_alpha   90.00
_cell.angle_beta   90.00
_cell.angle_gamma   90.00
#
_symmetry.space_group_name_H-M   'P 1'
#
loop_
_entity.id
_entity.type
_entity.pdbx_description
1 polymer ?
#
loop_
_entity_poly.entity_id
_entity_poly.type
_entity_poly.pdbx_seq_one_letter_code
_entity_poly.pdbx_strand_id
1 'polypeptide(L)'
;MRFLFYLSFVASMLITIQAGNPKEYIVDGQNPKASDQNVGTVDLPLKTIRKAGEIARAGDTVIIKSGIYREAVILSNNGTPQSPIKFIADPPGSVIITGADVLTDWKPLSDHPSIYYVSWKHQFIINHKKDGTPIEHHPEDAPVWGRAEQVIVDGYQLAPVGTLDELIKQVNQKQMLKSTSKIPSPKDPNTWFGMFVVDTTKKELYIYLSDGSDPNGHQIEASSRGLIFGTNPWINRKGIENVQVFGFIFRYGASFSQRPAVWLYGRNNLIENCIIEDMSGAGVGVNGTMRHCVVRRCGQTGGGANGDNFLNEECLWEENCWKPINRGWDAGGFKLAWSNGGVFKRCVFRRNGGPGLWFDIHVRNVLVTECVFIENELSGLFIEISRDITVLNNLMIRNGLNAEGPSWGAGGIQIAESINCIIAFNTCVGNKDGITFREQGPRPLDTKDFGTIPYHNIGDVVLGNVCAFNKSYQLGIWYDNGFFGWHPSEKRKYDTEEAYNEYLKTIPDKIYDPTKQNIVIDRNIYYAEPDQKMILYGVTWRPKHKEFTEINKFTEYTGFDEHSINVDPMFINADQGDYRFNQNSSAWTMQSGWLMVPSDIDKWMAEFLPSFR
;
A
#
# COMPACT_ATOMS: atom_id res chain seq x y z
N MET A 1 29.20 -44.79 60.20
CA MET A 1 28.31 -43.75 59.62
C MET A 1 28.08 -44.07 58.15
N ARG A 2 26.82 -44.17 57.70
CA ARG A 2 26.45 -44.26 56.28
C ARG A 2 26.01 -42.88 55.81
N PHE A 3 26.51 -42.42 54.66
CA PHE A 3 25.88 -41.33 53.90
C PHE A 3 25.05 -41.96 52.78
N LEU A 4 23.75 -41.66 52.72
CA LEU A 4 22.89 -42.01 51.59
C LEU A 4 22.91 -40.87 50.57
N PHE A 5 23.13 -41.21 49.30
CA PHE A 5 22.73 -40.36 48.19
C PHE A 5 21.26 -40.67 47.84
N TYR A 6 20.41 -39.65 47.84
CA TYR A 6 19.08 -39.74 47.24
C TYR A 6 19.19 -39.43 45.74
N LEU A 7 18.79 -40.38 44.89
CA LEU A 7 18.63 -40.16 43.46
C LEU A 7 17.15 -39.88 43.18
N SER A 8 16.80 -38.63 42.90
CA SER A 8 15.43 -38.23 42.58
C SER A 8 15.14 -38.51 41.10
N PHE A 9 14.38 -39.56 40.81
CA PHE A 9 13.89 -39.85 39.45
C PHE A 9 12.78 -38.86 39.08
N VAL A 10 13.08 -37.86 38.24
CA VAL A 10 12.06 -37.02 37.60
C VAL A 10 11.62 -37.70 36.31
N ALA A 11 10.44 -38.33 36.33
CA ALA A 11 9.84 -38.88 35.14
C ALA A 11 9.25 -37.76 34.28
N SER A 12 9.98 -37.33 33.25
CA SER A 12 9.48 -36.40 32.23
C SER A 12 8.35 -37.04 31.44
N MET A 13 7.10 -36.74 31.83
CA MET A 13 5.91 -37.23 31.16
C MET A 13 5.75 -36.52 29.81
N LEU A 14 6.29 -37.12 28.75
CA LEU A 14 6.10 -36.69 27.37
C LEU A 14 4.62 -36.86 26.98
N ILE A 15 3.83 -35.79 27.16
CA ILE A 15 2.49 -35.70 26.58
C ILE A 15 2.66 -35.49 25.07
N THR A 16 2.69 -36.60 24.33
CA THR A 16 2.45 -36.56 22.89
C THR A 16 1.03 -36.07 22.65
N ILE A 17 0.88 -34.80 22.30
CA ILE A 17 -0.37 -34.27 21.74
C ILE A 17 -0.56 -34.99 20.40
N GLN A 18 -1.36 -36.04 20.41
CA GLN A 18 -1.73 -36.75 19.21
C GLN A 18 -2.62 -35.82 18.38
N ALA A 19 -2.04 -35.25 17.33
CA ALA A 19 -2.81 -34.49 16.35
C ALA A 19 -3.94 -35.39 15.83
N GLY A 20 -5.18 -34.91 15.92
CA GLY A 20 -6.31 -35.62 15.32
C GLY A 20 -6.11 -35.75 13.82
N ASN A 21 -6.66 -36.80 13.21
CA ASN A 21 -6.64 -36.95 11.76
C ASN A 21 -7.23 -35.68 11.11
N PRO A 22 -6.56 -35.10 10.09
CA PRO A 22 -7.07 -33.94 9.35
C PRO A 22 -8.53 -34.12 8.93
N LYS A 23 -9.36 -33.12 9.20
CA LYS A 23 -10.78 -33.12 8.81
C LYS A 23 -11.02 -32.22 7.61
N GLU A 24 -12.01 -32.60 6.82
CA GLU A 24 -12.62 -31.73 5.82
C GLU A 24 -13.97 -31.23 6.37
N TYR A 25 -14.22 -29.92 6.25
CA TYR A 25 -15.51 -29.30 6.57
C TYR A 25 -16.08 -28.64 5.32
N ILE A 26 -17.28 -29.05 4.91
CA ILE A 26 -18.05 -28.41 3.86
C ILE A 26 -18.90 -27.28 4.47
N VAL A 27 -18.74 -26.08 3.93
CA VAL A 27 -19.64 -24.93 4.16
C VAL A 27 -20.44 -24.72 2.88
N ASP A 28 -21.76 -24.70 2.99
CA ASP A 28 -22.66 -24.42 1.87
C ASP A 28 -23.83 -23.55 2.35
N GLY A 29 -23.66 -22.23 2.21
CA GLY A 29 -24.65 -21.25 2.63
C GLY A 29 -25.99 -21.36 1.88
N GLN A 30 -26.02 -22.00 0.71
CA GLN A 30 -27.21 -22.09 -0.14
C GLN A 30 -27.98 -23.40 0.03
N ASN A 31 -27.33 -24.47 0.47
CA ASN A 31 -27.95 -25.77 0.70
C ASN A 31 -29.06 -25.69 1.78
N PRO A 32 -30.27 -26.23 1.52
CA PRO A 32 -31.40 -26.17 2.46
C PRO A 32 -31.20 -27.01 3.72
N LYS A 33 -30.25 -27.97 3.73
CA LYS A 33 -29.88 -28.77 4.91
C LYS A 33 -28.77 -28.14 5.76
N ALA A 34 -28.17 -27.03 5.29
CA ALA A 34 -27.01 -26.45 5.95
C ALA A 34 -27.36 -25.84 7.32
N SER A 35 -26.54 -26.13 8.33
CA SER A 35 -26.74 -25.68 9.71
C SER A 35 -25.40 -25.62 10.44
N ASP A 36 -25.19 -24.61 11.29
CA ASP A 36 -24.00 -24.48 12.13
C ASP A 36 -23.96 -25.49 13.30
N GLN A 37 -25.00 -26.33 13.43
CA GLN A 37 -25.04 -27.51 14.30
C GLN A 37 -24.66 -28.81 13.57
N ASN A 38 -24.48 -28.78 12.24
CA ASN A 38 -24.08 -29.95 11.48
C ASN A 38 -22.59 -30.27 11.68
N VAL A 39 -22.20 -31.49 11.30
CA VAL A 39 -20.81 -31.97 11.33
C VAL A 39 -19.94 -31.40 10.21
N GLY A 40 -20.51 -30.80 9.16
CA GLY A 40 -19.77 -30.24 8.03
C GLY A 40 -19.42 -31.26 6.95
N THR A 41 -20.30 -32.21 6.64
CA THR A 41 -20.14 -33.13 5.49
C THR A 41 -20.89 -32.61 4.27
N VAL A 42 -20.72 -33.24 3.10
CA VAL A 42 -21.48 -32.88 1.87
C VAL A 42 -23.00 -33.00 2.09
N ASP A 43 -23.46 -34.02 2.82
CA ASP A 43 -24.89 -34.24 3.10
C ASP A 43 -25.46 -33.33 4.20
N LEU A 44 -24.60 -32.94 5.15
CA LEU A 44 -24.91 -32.08 6.30
C LEU A 44 -23.82 -30.99 6.43
N PRO A 45 -23.82 -29.99 5.54
CA PRO A 45 -22.81 -28.93 5.53
C PRO A 45 -23.06 -27.91 6.64
N LEU A 46 -22.01 -27.18 7.02
CA LEU A 46 -22.11 -25.99 7.86
C LEU A 46 -22.80 -24.86 7.09
N LYS A 47 -23.48 -23.94 7.81
CA LYS A 47 -24.17 -22.81 7.18
C LYS A 47 -23.25 -21.61 6.97
N THR A 48 -22.30 -21.39 7.89
CA THR A 48 -21.44 -20.21 7.90
C THR A 48 -19.94 -20.56 7.90
N ILE A 49 -19.15 -19.66 7.29
CA ILE A 49 -17.69 -19.76 7.26
C ILE A 49 -17.11 -19.43 8.65
N ARG A 50 -17.75 -18.51 9.40
CA ARG A 50 -17.44 -18.25 10.81
C ARG A 50 -17.47 -19.54 11.62
N LYS A 51 -18.51 -20.37 11.47
CA LYS A 51 -18.60 -21.61 12.25
C LYS A 51 -17.45 -22.56 11.95
N ALA A 52 -17.07 -22.68 10.68
CA ALA A 52 -15.91 -23.47 10.28
C ALA A 52 -14.60 -22.90 10.88
N GLY A 53 -14.40 -21.58 10.85
CA GLY A 53 -13.23 -20.92 11.43
C GLY A 53 -13.08 -21.09 12.96
N GLU A 54 -14.20 -21.18 13.69
CA GLU A 54 -14.22 -21.49 15.12
C GLU A 54 -13.73 -22.92 15.43
N ILE A 55 -14.08 -23.90 14.59
CA ILE A 55 -13.87 -25.34 14.87
C ILE A 55 -12.67 -25.96 14.15
N ALA A 56 -12.17 -25.36 13.08
CA ALA A 56 -10.99 -25.85 12.36
C ALA A 56 -9.73 -25.81 13.24
N ARG A 57 -8.90 -26.85 13.14
CA ARG A 57 -7.62 -27.01 13.86
C ARG A 57 -6.51 -27.37 12.87
N ALA A 58 -5.26 -27.35 13.32
CA ALA A 58 -4.09 -27.64 12.49
C ALA A 58 -4.26 -28.92 11.65
N GLY A 59 -4.13 -28.79 10.33
CA GLY A 59 -4.33 -29.85 9.34
C GLY A 59 -5.71 -29.85 8.68
N ASP A 60 -6.72 -29.26 9.31
CA ASP A 60 -8.08 -29.23 8.77
C ASP A 60 -8.19 -28.36 7.51
N THR A 61 -9.07 -28.78 6.60
CA THR A 61 -9.42 -28.06 5.38
C THR A 61 -10.91 -27.71 5.40
N VAL A 62 -11.23 -26.44 5.17
CA VAL A 62 -12.59 -25.95 4.97
C VAL A 62 -12.80 -25.72 3.48
N ILE A 63 -13.78 -26.41 2.90
CA ILE A 63 -14.23 -26.24 1.51
C ILE A 63 -15.53 -25.43 1.54
N ILE A 64 -15.53 -24.25 0.92
CA ILE A 64 -16.67 -23.33 0.92
C ILE A 64 -17.27 -23.34 -0.49
N LYS A 65 -18.54 -23.73 -0.60
CA LYS A 65 -19.28 -23.72 -1.86
C LYS A 65 -19.71 -22.31 -2.26
N SER A 66 -19.78 -22.08 -3.57
CA SER A 66 -20.28 -20.86 -4.22
C SER A 66 -21.40 -20.14 -3.47
N GLY A 67 -21.27 -18.81 -3.30
CA GLY A 67 -22.30 -18.00 -2.65
C GLY A 67 -21.79 -16.67 -2.10
N ILE A 68 -22.75 -15.85 -1.63
CA ILE A 68 -22.48 -14.58 -0.94
C ILE A 68 -22.67 -14.78 0.56
N TYR A 69 -21.58 -14.67 1.31
CA TYR A 69 -21.51 -14.87 2.75
C TYR A 69 -21.40 -13.50 3.45
N ARG A 70 -22.50 -13.05 4.04
CA ARG A 70 -22.64 -11.75 4.72
C ARG A 70 -22.24 -11.88 6.19
N GLU A 71 -20.95 -12.08 6.45
CA GLU A 71 -20.44 -12.39 7.78
C GLU A 71 -19.03 -11.85 8.04
N ALA A 72 -18.64 -11.82 9.31
CA ALA A 72 -17.27 -11.57 9.75
C ALA A 72 -16.68 -12.89 10.26
N VAL A 73 -15.64 -13.38 9.59
CA VAL A 73 -14.95 -14.64 9.90
C VAL A 73 -13.73 -14.33 10.77
N ILE A 74 -13.94 -14.32 12.09
CA ILE A 74 -12.87 -14.03 13.05
C ILE A 74 -12.10 -15.31 13.38
N LEU A 75 -10.80 -15.32 13.10
CA LEU A 75 -9.92 -16.47 13.29
C LEU A 75 -9.10 -16.35 14.58
N SER A 76 -8.98 -17.48 15.30
CA SER A 76 -8.26 -17.60 16.57
C SER A 76 -7.42 -18.89 16.68
N ASN A 77 -7.57 -19.82 15.74
CA ASN A 77 -6.88 -21.10 15.72
C ASN A 77 -5.63 -21.05 14.82
N ASN A 78 -4.58 -21.76 15.21
CA ASN A 78 -3.33 -21.86 14.47
C ASN A 78 -3.22 -23.21 13.75
N GLY A 79 -2.63 -23.19 12.56
CA GLY A 79 -2.01 -24.37 11.96
C GLY A 79 -0.57 -24.55 12.45
N THR A 80 0.10 -25.58 11.93
CA THR A 80 1.56 -25.75 12.02
C THR A 80 2.17 -25.69 10.61
N PRO A 81 3.50 -25.53 10.45
CA PRO A 81 4.12 -25.55 9.12
C PRO A 81 3.89 -26.85 8.34
N GLN A 82 3.74 -27.98 9.04
CA GLN A 82 3.45 -29.30 8.46
C GLN A 82 1.94 -29.56 8.28
N SER A 83 1.10 -28.86 9.05
CA SER A 83 -0.35 -29.05 9.10
C SER A 83 -1.05 -27.67 9.19
N PRO A 84 -1.03 -26.87 8.11
CA PRO A 84 -1.72 -25.58 8.08
C PRO A 84 -3.24 -25.76 8.19
N ILE A 85 -3.96 -24.71 8.58
CA ILE A 85 -5.42 -24.65 8.42
C ILE A 85 -5.70 -24.07 7.03
N LYS A 86 -6.53 -24.72 6.24
CA LYS A 86 -6.86 -24.28 4.87
C LYS A 86 -8.31 -23.84 4.75
N PHE A 87 -8.54 -22.72 4.08
CA PHE A 87 -9.85 -22.26 3.62
C PHE A 87 -9.81 -22.17 2.09
N ILE A 88 -10.72 -22.86 1.41
CA ILE A 88 -10.72 -22.99 -0.06
C ILE A 88 -12.11 -22.67 -0.60
N ALA A 89 -12.20 -21.65 -1.45
CA ALA A 89 -13.39 -21.40 -2.27
C ALA A 89 -13.51 -22.44 -3.40
N ASP A 90 -14.68 -23.06 -3.52
CA ASP A 90 -14.92 -24.15 -4.47
C ASP A 90 -16.17 -23.90 -5.36
N PRO A 91 -15.98 -23.63 -6.67
CA PRO A 91 -14.69 -23.38 -7.34
C PRO A 91 -14.07 -22.02 -6.95
N PRO A 92 -12.77 -21.79 -7.22
CA PRO A 92 -12.13 -20.48 -7.03
C PRO A 92 -12.89 -19.36 -7.74
N GLY A 93 -12.99 -18.19 -7.09
CA GLY A 93 -13.75 -17.02 -7.55
C GLY A 93 -15.26 -17.08 -7.29
N SER A 94 -15.81 -18.19 -6.82
CA SER A 94 -17.27 -18.34 -6.61
C SER A 94 -17.78 -17.92 -5.22
N VAL A 95 -16.88 -17.74 -4.25
CA VAL A 95 -17.21 -17.39 -2.86
C VAL A 95 -16.93 -15.92 -2.62
N ILE A 96 -17.98 -15.15 -2.36
CA ILE A 96 -17.90 -13.73 -1.98
C ILE A 96 -18.15 -13.61 -0.48
N ILE A 97 -17.15 -13.17 0.28
CA ILE A 97 -17.34 -12.70 1.66
C ILE A 97 -17.54 -11.18 1.60
N THR A 98 -18.65 -10.68 2.15
CA THR A 98 -18.98 -9.26 2.08
C THR A 98 -19.26 -8.66 3.45
N GLY A 99 -18.77 -7.44 3.66
CA GLY A 99 -19.06 -6.66 4.85
C GLY A 99 -20.46 -6.03 4.86
N ALA A 100 -21.14 -6.00 3.72
CA ALA A 100 -22.43 -5.33 3.55
C ALA A 100 -23.66 -6.22 3.78
N ASP A 101 -24.76 -5.59 4.19
CA ASP A 101 -26.09 -6.19 4.25
C ASP A 101 -27.04 -5.52 3.24
N VAL A 102 -28.05 -6.26 2.78
CA VAL A 102 -29.14 -5.70 1.96
C VAL A 102 -30.08 -4.93 2.89
N LEU A 103 -30.49 -3.74 2.46
CA LEU A 103 -31.43 -2.88 3.18
C LEU A 103 -32.74 -2.76 2.41
N THR A 104 -33.85 -3.02 3.10
CA THR A 104 -35.23 -2.99 2.59
C THR A 104 -36.08 -1.99 3.38
N ASP A 105 -37.35 -1.84 3.00
CA ASP A 105 -38.35 -1.07 3.76
C ASP A 105 -38.03 0.43 3.86
N TRP A 106 -37.49 0.97 2.76
CA TRP A 106 -37.15 2.39 2.62
C TRP A 106 -38.41 3.26 2.61
N LYS A 107 -38.39 4.35 3.37
CA LYS A 107 -39.52 5.28 3.52
C LYS A 107 -39.15 6.66 2.98
N PRO A 108 -40.03 7.35 2.24
CA PRO A 108 -39.79 8.73 1.86
C PRO A 108 -39.79 9.65 3.10
N LEU A 109 -38.90 10.63 3.10
CA LEU A 109 -38.85 11.69 4.12
C LEU A 109 -39.97 12.69 3.86
N SER A 110 -40.86 12.94 4.83
CA SER A 110 -42.14 13.65 4.63
C SER A 110 -42.04 14.98 3.88
N ASP A 111 -41.10 15.84 4.27
CA ASP A 111 -40.93 17.18 3.68
C ASP A 111 -40.04 17.17 2.41
N HIS A 112 -39.37 16.04 2.13
CA HIS A 112 -38.45 15.86 1.02
C HIS A 112 -38.61 14.45 0.42
N PRO A 113 -39.73 14.14 -0.26
CA PRO A 113 -40.10 12.77 -0.65
C PRO A 113 -39.19 12.12 -1.72
N SER A 114 -38.21 12.84 -2.27
CA SER A 114 -37.12 12.29 -3.08
C SER A 114 -35.96 11.73 -2.25
N ILE A 115 -35.89 12.05 -0.96
CA ILE A 115 -34.95 11.48 0.00
C ILE A 115 -35.67 10.36 0.73
N TYR A 116 -35.04 9.19 0.80
CA TYR A 116 -35.56 8.04 1.51
C TYR A 116 -34.70 7.73 2.72
N TYR A 117 -35.27 7.06 3.72
CA TYR A 117 -34.55 6.64 4.91
C TYR A 117 -34.94 5.24 5.39
N VAL A 118 -34.03 4.62 6.12
CA VAL A 118 -34.19 3.30 6.75
C VAL A 118 -33.49 3.28 8.12
N SER A 119 -33.89 2.36 8.99
CA SER A 119 -33.23 2.19 10.30
C SER A 119 -31.78 1.71 10.14
N TRP A 120 -30.86 2.40 10.82
CA TRP A 120 -29.43 2.14 10.77
C TRP A 120 -28.85 1.93 12.17
N LYS A 121 -28.65 0.67 12.53
CA LYS A 121 -28.20 0.25 13.88
C LYS A 121 -26.67 0.30 14.08
N HIS A 122 -25.89 0.64 13.06
CA HIS A 122 -24.44 0.52 13.07
C HIS A 122 -23.78 1.86 13.44
N GLN A 123 -22.77 1.79 14.31
CA GLN A 123 -21.92 2.92 14.65
C GLN A 123 -20.47 2.41 14.62
N PHE A 124 -19.68 2.90 13.67
CA PHE A 124 -18.27 2.53 13.57
C PHE A 124 -17.44 3.50 14.39
N ILE A 125 -16.72 2.99 15.38
CA ILE A 125 -15.92 3.81 16.30
C ILE A 125 -14.45 3.39 16.14
N ILE A 126 -13.61 4.31 15.68
CA ILE A 126 -12.17 4.02 15.55
C ILE A 126 -11.44 4.19 16.90
N ASN A 127 -11.83 5.20 17.67
CA ASN A 127 -11.27 5.58 18.96
C ASN A 127 -12.27 6.47 19.74
N HIS A 128 -11.92 6.94 20.94
CA HIS A 128 -12.68 7.93 21.69
C HIS A 128 -11.84 9.17 22.02
N LYS A 129 -12.48 10.34 22.13
CA LYS A 129 -11.88 11.54 22.71
C LYS A 129 -11.68 11.37 24.22
N LYS A 130 -10.91 12.28 24.83
CA LYS A 130 -10.63 12.27 26.30
C LYS A 130 -11.90 12.40 27.16
N ASP A 131 -12.97 12.98 26.61
CA ASP A 131 -14.28 13.14 27.26
C ASP A 131 -15.21 11.92 27.07
N GLY A 132 -14.76 10.88 26.35
CA GLY A 132 -15.57 9.69 26.02
C GLY A 132 -16.39 9.82 24.73
N THR A 133 -16.34 10.95 24.01
CA THR A 133 -17.04 11.11 22.72
C THR A 133 -16.47 10.13 21.69
N PRO A 134 -17.29 9.34 20.99
CA PRO A 134 -16.82 8.44 19.94
C PRO A 134 -16.24 9.21 18.74
N ILE A 135 -15.18 8.65 18.14
CA ILE A 135 -14.59 9.13 16.88
C ILE A 135 -15.00 8.15 15.78
N GLU A 136 -15.80 8.63 14.83
CA GLU A 136 -16.43 7.81 13.78
C GLU A 136 -15.79 7.93 12.39
N HIS A 137 -14.66 8.63 12.29
CA HIS A 137 -13.90 8.81 11.05
C HIS A 137 -12.40 8.72 11.30
N HIS A 138 -11.64 8.37 10.27
CA HIS A 138 -10.17 8.48 10.25
C HIS A 138 -9.66 8.59 8.81
N PRO A 139 -8.80 9.57 8.48
CA PRO A 139 -8.14 10.52 9.38
C PRO A 139 -9.00 11.72 9.82
N GLU A 140 -8.49 12.48 10.80
CA GLU A 140 -9.18 13.64 11.41
C GLU A 140 -9.37 14.83 10.45
N ASP A 141 -8.51 14.97 9.43
CA ASP A 141 -8.62 15.97 8.37
C ASP A 141 -9.63 15.58 7.27
N ALA A 142 -10.26 14.40 7.37
CA ALA A 142 -11.22 13.88 6.41
C ALA A 142 -12.53 13.41 7.08
N PRO A 143 -13.31 14.28 7.76
CA PRO A 143 -14.45 13.86 8.59
C PRO A 143 -15.60 13.16 7.84
N VAL A 144 -15.76 13.40 6.53
CA VAL A 144 -16.73 12.70 5.67
C VAL A 144 -16.10 11.47 5.02
N TRP A 145 -14.95 11.63 4.35
CA TRP A 145 -14.32 10.55 3.58
C TRP A 145 -13.66 9.47 4.45
N GLY A 146 -13.16 9.85 5.62
CA GLY A 146 -12.60 8.94 6.62
C GLY A 146 -13.67 8.12 7.37
N ARG A 147 -14.96 8.34 7.12
CA ARG A 147 -16.02 7.45 7.60
C ARG A 147 -15.89 6.05 6.97
N ALA A 148 -16.33 5.06 7.74
CA ALA A 148 -16.25 3.65 7.37
C ALA A 148 -17.42 3.20 6.47
N GLU A 149 -18.56 3.88 6.49
CA GLU A 149 -19.74 3.46 5.74
C GLU A 149 -19.58 3.61 4.22
N GLN A 150 -20.20 2.70 3.48
CA GLN A 150 -20.44 2.79 2.04
C GLN A 150 -21.86 2.31 1.77
N VAL A 151 -22.56 2.95 0.84
CA VAL A 151 -23.86 2.51 0.32
C VAL A 151 -23.73 2.25 -1.18
N ILE A 152 -24.28 1.12 -1.62
CA ILE A 152 -24.18 0.59 -2.97
C ILE A 152 -25.59 0.32 -3.48
N VAL A 153 -25.89 0.73 -4.72
CA VAL A 153 -27.18 0.58 -5.40
C VAL A 153 -26.94 -0.14 -6.72
N ASP A 154 -27.42 -1.38 -6.86
CA ASP A 154 -27.19 -2.23 -8.05
C ASP A 154 -25.70 -2.36 -8.47
N GLY A 155 -24.79 -2.25 -7.50
CA GLY A 155 -23.34 -2.27 -7.71
C GLY A 155 -22.69 -0.91 -8.02
N TYR A 156 -23.42 0.21 -7.93
CA TYR A 156 -22.90 1.59 -8.02
C TYR A 156 -22.81 2.22 -6.63
N GLN A 157 -21.70 2.88 -6.29
CA GLN A 157 -21.56 3.54 -4.98
C GLN A 157 -22.28 4.90 -4.95
N LEU A 158 -22.84 5.25 -3.78
CA LEU A 158 -23.41 6.57 -3.48
C LEU A 158 -22.37 7.48 -2.81
N ALA A 159 -22.46 8.80 -3.05
CA ALA A 159 -21.55 9.77 -2.46
C ALA A 159 -21.86 9.99 -0.97
N PRO A 160 -20.86 9.95 -0.06
CA PRO A 160 -21.07 10.31 1.33
C PRO A 160 -21.28 11.82 1.48
N VAL A 161 -22.28 12.21 2.25
CA VAL A 161 -22.58 13.60 2.63
C VAL A 161 -22.53 13.71 4.16
N GLY A 162 -22.07 14.85 4.69
CA GLY A 162 -21.79 15.02 6.12
C GLY A 162 -23.03 15.06 7.02
N THR A 163 -24.11 15.70 6.55
CA THR A 163 -25.35 15.89 7.32
C THR A 163 -26.60 15.81 6.44
N LEU A 164 -27.76 15.55 7.08
CA LEU A 164 -29.06 15.54 6.38
C LEU A 164 -29.40 16.90 5.77
N ASP A 165 -29.08 17.99 6.46
CA ASP A 165 -29.32 19.36 5.98
C ASP A 165 -28.48 19.67 4.72
N GLU A 166 -27.24 19.18 4.67
CA GLU A 166 -26.40 19.25 3.46
C GLU A 166 -26.97 18.40 2.31
N LEU A 167 -27.48 17.19 2.60
CA LEU A 167 -28.12 16.35 1.59
C LEU A 167 -29.36 17.04 1.00
N ILE A 168 -30.25 17.55 1.86
CA ILE A 168 -31.43 18.33 1.45
C ILE A 168 -31.03 19.52 0.58
N LYS A 169 -29.99 20.26 0.99
CA LYS A 169 -29.47 21.41 0.24
C LYS A 169 -28.93 21.02 -1.14
N GLN A 170 -28.17 19.94 -1.26
CA GLN A 170 -27.60 19.48 -2.54
C GLN A 170 -28.68 18.94 -3.49
N VAL A 171 -29.66 18.18 -2.96
CA VAL A 171 -30.83 17.69 -3.72
C VAL A 171 -31.66 18.85 -4.27
N ASN A 172 -31.95 19.86 -3.45
CA ASN A 172 -32.69 21.05 -3.88
C ASN A 172 -31.94 21.87 -4.95
N GLN A 173 -30.60 21.79 -4.98
CA GLN A 173 -29.76 22.40 -6.01
C GLN A 173 -29.64 21.56 -7.29
N LYS A 174 -30.29 20.39 -7.37
CA LYS A 174 -30.23 19.43 -8.49
C LYS A 174 -28.79 19.04 -8.87
N GLN A 175 -27.94 18.86 -7.88
CA GLN A 175 -26.59 18.33 -8.10
C GLN A 175 -26.67 16.83 -8.47
N MET A 176 -25.75 16.38 -9.33
CA MET A 176 -25.64 15.05 -9.95
C MET A 176 -26.54 14.76 -11.16
N LEU A 177 -25.90 14.43 -12.29
CA LEU A 177 -26.49 13.59 -13.35
C LEU A 177 -26.30 12.10 -13.04
N LYS A 178 -27.05 11.23 -13.72
CA LYS A 178 -26.98 9.77 -13.55
C LYS A 178 -25.64 9.20 -14.03
N SER A 179 -24.86 8.64 -13.11
CA SER A 179 -23.62 7.93 -13.44
C SER A 179 -23.84 6.63 -14.21
N THR A 180 -22.89 6.33 -15.09
CA THR A 180 -22.68 5.00 -15.69
C THR A 180 -21.42 4.31 -15.18
N SER A 181 -20.60 4.99 -14.35
CA SER A 181 -19.38 4.42 -13.76
C SER A 181 -19.67 3.73 -12.44
N LYS A 182 -19.19 2.49 -12.28
CA LYS A 182 -19.15 1.79 -10.97
C LYS A 182 -18.03 2.28 -10.06
N ILE A 183 -17.07 3.01 -10.61
CA ILE A 183 -15.94 3.62 -9.90
C ILE A 183 -16.16 5.14 -9.94
N PRO A 184 -16.77 5.73 -8.91
CA PRO A 184 -17.01 7.17 -8.90
C PRO A 184 -15.72 7.94 -8.62
N SER A 185 -15.65 9.17 -9.13
CA SER A 185 -14.58 10.12 -8.83
C SER A 185 -15.05 11.10 -7.76
N PRO A 186 -14.36 11.25 -6.62
CA PRO A 186 -14.69 12.29 -5.64
C PRO A 186 -14.56 13.72 -6.17
N LYS A 187 -13.81 13.93 -7.27
CA LYS A 187 -13.65 15.24 -7.92
C LYS A 187 -14.78 15.60 -8.86
N ASP A 188 -15.51 14.61 -9.37
CA ASP A 188 -16.59 14.83 -10.32
C ASP A 188 -17.93 14.40 -9.71
N PRO A 189 -18.89 15.32 -9.51
CA PRO A 189 -20.30 14.92 -9.48
C PRO A 189 -20.67 14.15 -10.76
N ASN A 190 -21.90 13.71 -10.95
CA ASN A 190 -22.31 12.92 -12.13
C ASN A 190 -21.69 11.52 -12.23
N THR A 191 -20.51 11.27 -11.65
CA THR A 191 -19.91 9.92 -11.53
C THR A 191 -20.49 9.12 -10.38
N TRP A 192 -21.31 9.74 -9.54
CA TRP A 192 -22.04 9.13 -8.43
C TRP A 192 -23.48 8.82 -8.83
N PHE A 193 -24.01 7.66 -8.42
CA PHE A 193 -25.40 7.29 -8.71
C PHE A 193 -26.42 8.02 -7.80
N GLY A 194 -25.94 8.70 -6.76
CA GLY A 194 -26.74 9.39 -5.77
C GLY A 194 -25.89 9.75 -4.55
N MET A 195 -26.54 10.03 -3.42
CA MET A 195 -25.92 10.49 -2.18
C MET A 195 -26.47 9.72 -0.97
N PHE A 196 -25.70 9.64 0.11
CA PHE A 196 -26.14 9.08 1.38
C PHE A 196 -25.62 9.85 2.61
N VAL A 197 -26.37 9.77 3.71
CA VAL A 197 -25.99 10.33 5.04
C VAL A 197 -26.32 9.30 6.11
N VAL A 198 -25.39 9.05 7.02
CA VAL A 198 -25.62 8.26 8.24
C VAL A 198 -25.77 9.20 9.44
N ASP A 199 -26.92 9.17 10.10
CA ASP A 199 -27.17 9.83 11.38
C ASP A 199 -27.11 8.78 12.50
N THR A 200 -25.95 8.67 13.17
CA THR A 200 -25.73 7.72 14.27
C THR A 200 -26.49 8.10 15.56
N THR A 201 -26.97 9.35 15.66
CA THR A 201 -27.76 9.82 16.81
C THR A 201 -29.22 9.39 16.67
N LYS A 202 -29.82 9.57 15.49
CA LYS A 202 -31.18 9.08 15.17
C LYS A 202 -31.22 7.59 14.87
N LYS A 203 -30.08 6.99 14.50
CA LYS A 203 -29.95 5.61 14.00
C LYS A 203 -30.72 5.42 12.70
N GLU A 204 -30.46 6.33 11.76
CA GLU A 204 -31.10 6.39 10.44
C GLU A 204 -30.05 6.57 9.34
N LEU A 205 -30.23 5.86 8.24
CA LEU A 205 -29.48 6.04 7.00
C LEU A 205 -30.42 6.68 5.99
N TYR A 206 -30.02 7.81 5.44
CA TYR A 206 -30.75 8.55 4.40
C TYR A 206 -30.05 8.39 3.06
N ILE A 207 -30.81 8.29 1.97
CA ILE A 207 -30.31 8.22 0.59
C ILE A 207 -31.13 9.10 -0.35
N TYR A 208 -30.48 9.53 -1.43
CA TYR A 208 -31.09 10.14 -2.60
C TYR A 208 -30.54 9.47 -3.86
N LEU A 209 -31.41 9.04 -4.78
CA LEU A 209 -31.02 8.43 -6.05
C LEU A 209 -31.12 9.48 -7.18
N SER A 210 -30.06 9.63 -7.96
CA SER A 210 -29.93 10.70 -8.98
C SER A 210 -30.93 10.60 -10.13
N ASP A 211 -31.52 9.42 -10.36
CA ASP A 211 -32.56 9.20 -11.37
C ASP A 211 -34.00 9.27 -10.83
N GLY A 212 -34.17 9.61 -9.54
CA GLY A 212 -35.48 9.81 -8.91
C GLY A 212 -36.29 8.53 -8.68
N SER A 213 -35.66 7.37 -8.80
CA SER A 213 -36.26 6.05 -8.52
C SER A 213 -36.62 5.86 -7.03
N ASP A 214 -37.58 4.98 -6.76
CA ASP A 214 -37.87 4.47 -5.42
C ASP A 214 -36.83 3.39 -5.05
N PRO A 215 -36.03 3.55 -3.98
CA PRO A 215 -35.02 2.58 -3.57
C PRO A 215 -35.55 1.16 -3.30
N ASN A 216 -36.84 0.99 -3.01
CA ASN A 216 -37.46 -0.33 -2.86
C ASN A 216 -37.53 -1.12 -4.19
N GLY A 217 -37.31 -0.45 -5.33
CA GLY A 217 -37.15 -1.08 -6.64
C GLY A 217 -35.73 -1.58 -6.94
N HIS A 218 -34.76 -1.35 -6.04
CA HIS A 218 -33.33 -1.58 -6.26
C HIS A 218 -32.72 -2.54 -5.23
N GLN A 219 -31.56 -3.13 -5.57
CA GLN A 219 -30.72 -3.80 -4.58
C GLN A 219 -29.85 -2.75 -3.89
N ILE A 220 -30.29 -2.28 -2.71
CA ILE A 220 -29.49 -1.42 -1.84
C ILE A 220 -28.68 -2.28 -0.86
N GLU A 221 -27.35 -2.16 -0.91
CA GLU A 221 -26.43 -2.75 0.07
C GLU A 221 -25.74 -1.65 0.88
N ALA A 222 -25.49 -1.88 2.17
CA ALA A 222 -24.70 -0.95 2.99
C ALA A 222 -23.70 -1.71 3.88
N SER A 223 -22.48 -1.18 3.97
CA SER A 223 -21.36 -1.81 4.68
C SER A 223 -21.57 -1.78 6.19
N SER A 224 -21.76 -2.96 6.80
CA SER A 224 -22.20 -3.11 8.20
C SER A 224 -21.14 -3.77 9.11
N ARG A 225 -19.99 -4.17 8.54
CA ARG A 225 -18.88 -4.89 9.20
C ARG A 225 -17.53 -4.35 8.73
N GLY A 226 -16.59 -4.10 9.65
CA GLY A 226 -15.26 -3.59 9.32
C GLY A 226 -14.26 -4.67 8.93
N LEU A 227 -13.77 -5.44 9.90
CA LEU A 227 -13.00 -6.67 9.64
C LEU A 227 -13.96 -7.77 9.20
N ILE A 228 -13.74 -8.35 8.03
CA ILE A 228 -14.58 -9.41 7.44
C ILE A 228 -13.91 -10.78 7.44
N PHE A 229 -12.57 -10.86 7.47
CA PHE A 229 -11.85 -12.12 7.53
C PHE A 229 -10.51 -12.02 8.27
N GLY A 230 -10.23 -13.00 9.13
CA GLY A 230 -8.95 -13.17 9.81
C GLY A 230 -8.95 -12.61 11.23
N THR A 231 -7.88 -11.92 11.63
CA THR A 231 -7.70 -11.35 12.97
C THR A 231 -6.80 -10.12 12.94
N ASN A 232 -6.84 -9.29 13.98
CA ASN A 232 -6.03 -8.08 14.08
C ASN A 232 -5.42 -7.92 15.50
N PRO A 233 -4.47 -6.98 15.71
CA PRO A 233 -3.78 -6.83 17.00
C PRO A 233 -4.70 -6.49 18.20
N TRP A 234 -5.89 -5.93 17.95
CA TRP A 234 -6.86 -5.61 19.00
C TRP A 234 -7.71 -6.82 19.42
N ILE A 235 -8.01 -7.73 18.48
CA ILE A 235 -8.77 -8.96 18.74
C ILE A 235 -7.84 -10.07 19.27
N ASN A 236 -6.70 -10.28 18.61
CA ASN A 236 -5.72 -11.28 18.99
C ASN A 236 -4.31 -10.69 18.87
N ARG A 237 -3.76 -10.25 20.01
CA ARG A 237 -2.41 -9.66 20.10
C ARG A 237 -1.27 -10.58 19.66
N LYS A 238 -1.47 -11.90 19.62
CA LYS A 238 -0.48 -12.87 19.11
C LYS A 238 -0.65 -13.16 17.62
N GLY A 239 -1.78 -12.79 17.03
CA GLY A 239 -2.18 -13.19 15.69
C GLY A 239 -2.47 -14.68 15.55
N ILE A 240 -2.69 -15.09 14.31
CA ILE A 240 -2.84 -16.46 13.84
C ILE A 240 -1.60 -16.91 13.06
N GLU A 241 -1.30 -18.21 13.09
CA GLU A 241 -0.14 -18.76 12.38
C GLU A 241 -0.49 -19.95 11.49
N ASN A 242 0.17 -20.03 10.32
CA ASN A 242 0.03 -21.10 9.33
C ASN A 242 -1.43 -21.31 8.86
N VAL A 243 -2.16 -20.20 8.65
CA VAL A 243 -3.48 -20.21 8.01
C VAL A 243 -3.34 -19.87 6.53
N GLN A 244 -4.00 -20.64 5.67
CA GLN A 244 -3.94 -20.52 4.21
C GLN A 244 -5.34 -20.29 3.63
N VAL A 245 -5.47 -19.31 2.71
CA VAL A 245 -6.75 -18.82 2.18
C VAL A 245 -6.67 -18.79 0.65
N PHE A 246 -7.57 -19.51 -0.03
CA PHE A 246 -7.49 -19.73 -1.48
C PHE A 246 -8.79 -19.38 -2.22
N GLY A 247 -8.69 -18.56 -3.28
CA GLY A 247 -9.77 -18.42 -4.28
C GLY A 247 -10.95 -17.54 -3.90
N PHE A 248 -10.89 -16.73 -2.83
CA PHE A 248 -12.02 -15.93 -2.37
C PHE A 248 -12.12 -14.57 -3.06
N ILE A 249 -13.35 -14.03 -3.12
CA ILE A 249 -13.60 -12.61 -3.35
C ILE A 249 -14.02 -11.98 -2.01
N PHE A 250 -13.42 -10.85 -1.66
CA PHE A 250 -13.70 -10.07 -0.47
C PHE A 250 -14.14 -8.66 -0.88
N ARG A 251 -15.29 -8.17 -0.40
CA ARG A 251 -15.75 -6.80 -0.74
C ARG A 251 -16.59 -6.07 0.31
N TYR A 252 -16.73 -4.75 0.14
CA TYR A 252 -17.62 -3.88 0.92
C TYR A 252 -17.44 -4.00 2.44
N GLY A 253 -16.18 -4.12 2.88
CA GLY A 253 -15.80 -3.98 4.28
C GLY A 253 -15.81 -2.50 4.67
N ALA A 254 -16.50 -2.18 5.77
CA ALA A 254 -16.46 -0.88 6.43
C ALA A 254 -15.13 -0.70 7.19
N SER A 255 -14.00 -0.90 6.50
CA SER A 255 -12.68 -0.66 7.05
C SER A 255 -12.44 0.84 7.23
N PHE A 256 -11.78 1.20 8.31
CA PHE A 256 -11.17 2.52 8.42
C PHE A 256 -9.86 2.56 7.62
N SER A 257 -9.40 3.77 7.33
CA SER A 257 -8.01 4.04 6.94
C SER A 257 -7.04 3.32 7.90
N GLN A 258 -5.96 2.75 7.39
CA GLN A 258 -4.97 1.97 8.16
C GLN A 258 -5.50 0.73 8.91
N ARG A 259 -6.75 0.27 8.69
CA ARG A 259 -7.32 -0.92 9.33
C ARG A 259 -7.90 -1.91 8.30
N PRO A 260 -7.09 -2.84 7.75
CA PRO A 260 -7.52 -3.79 6.72
C PRO A 260 -8.83 -4.54 7.03
N ALA A 261 -9.68 -4.68 6.01
CA ALA A 261 -10.89 -5.49 6.06
C ALA A 261 -10.60 -7.00 6.04
N VAL A 262 -9.53 -7.41 5.35
CA VAL A 262 -8.98 -8.78 5.39
C VAL A 262 -7.62 -8.70 6.10
N TRP A 263 -7.48 -9.35 7.26
CA TRP A 263 -6.25 -9.22 8.04
C TRP A 263 -5.78 -10.59 8.54
N LEU A 264 -4.67 -11.09 8.00
CA LEU A 264 -4.00 -12.30 8.50
C LEU A 264 -2.84 -11.91 9.42
N TYR A 265 -3.17 -11.18 10.50
CA TYR A 265 -2.20 -10.77 11.51
C TYR A 265 -1.59 -11.98 12.22
N GLY A 266 -0.28 -11.98 12.43
CA GLY A 266 0.44 -13.09 13.08
C GLY A 266 1.73 -13.42 12.33
N ARG A 267 1.91 -14.67 11.87
CA ARG A 267 3.09 -15.12 11.09
C ARG A 267 2.76 -16.28 10.16
N ASN A 268 3.56 -16.47 9.11
CA ASN A 268 3.49 -17.63 8.19
C ASN A 268 2.12 -17.88 7.56
N ASN A 269 1.29 -16.85 7.41
CA ASN A 269 -0.02 -16.97 6.78
C ASN A 269 0.09 -16.84 5.25
N LEU A 270 -0.86 -17.41 4.52
CA LEU A 270 -0.92 -17.37 3.05
C LEU A 270 -2.30 -16.89 2.60
N ILE A 271 -2.33 -15.98 1.64
CA ILE A 271 -3.49 -15.72 0.80
C ILE A 271 -3.08 -15.86 -0.66
N GLU A 272 -3.83 -16.66 -1.43
CA GLU A 272 -3.48 -16.97 -2.82
C GLU A 272 -4.72 -17.01 -3.73
N ASN A 273 -4.58 -16.53 -4.96
CA ASN A 273 -5.64 -16.47 -5.99
C ASN A 273 -6.91 -15.73 -5.51
N CYS A 274 -6.78 -14.71 -4.65
CA CYS A 274 -7.92 -13.98 -4.06
C CYS A 274 -8.10 -12.59 -4.68
N ILE A 275 -9.34 -12.10 -4.68
CA ILE A 275 -9.69 -10.71 -5.04
C ILE A 275 -10.13 -9.99 -3.77
N ILE A 276 -9.55 -8.83 -3.50
CA ILE A 276 -9.94 -7.92 -2.41
C ILE A 276 -10.32 -6.60 -3.07
N GLU A 277 -11.60 -6.23 -3.03
CA GLU A 277 -12.10 -5.07 -3.76
C GLU A 277 -13.10 -4.19 -3.01
N ASP A 278 -13.17 -2.91 -3.40
CA ASP A 278 -14.22 -1.96 -2.98
C ASP A 278 -14.38 -1.80 -1.45
N MET A 279 -13.29 -1.91 -0.69
CA MET A 279 -13.28 -1.66 0.75
C MET A 279 -13.31 -0.17 1.06
N SER A 280 -13.94 0.24 2.15
CA SER A 280 -14.10 1.67 2.50
C SER A 280 -12.78 2.36 2.86
N GLY A 281 -11.86 1.63 3.51
CA GLY A 281 -10.57 2.15 3.96
C GLY A 281 -9.41 1.33 3.42
N ALA A 282 -8.69 0.66 4.31
CA ALA A 282 -7.64 -0.28 3.93
C ALA A 282 -8.21 -1.64 3.47
N GLY A 283 -7.61 -2.23 2.43
CA GLY A 283 -8.04 -3.51 1.87
C GLY A 283 -7.57 -4.71 2.67
N VAL A 284 -6.28 -5.07 2.53
CA VAL A 284 -5.72 -6.33 3.05
C VAL A 284 -4.38 -6.14 3.79
N GLY A 285 -4.12 -6.94 4.82
CA GLY A 285 -2.82 -7.03 5.47
C GLY A 285 -2.47 -8.45 5.89
N VAL A 286 -1.27 -8.92 5.56
CA VAL A 286 -0.85 -10.32 5.74
C VAL A 286 0.56 -10.41 6.31
N ASN A 287 0.71 -11.15 7.41
CA ASN A 287 2.00 -11.58 7.90
C ASN A 287 2.39 -12.92 7.28
N GLY A 288 3.10 -12.89 6.16
CA GLY A 288 3.53 -14.07 5.41
C GLY A 288 3.50 -13.83 3.91
N THR A 289 2.79 -14.69 3.17
CA THR A 289 2.78 -14.69 1.70
C THR A 289 1.45 -14.21 1.12
N MET A 290 1.53 -13.37 0.10
CA MET A 290 0.46 -13.08 -0.85
C MET A 290 0.91 -13.52 -2.24
N ARG A 291 0.08 -14.30 -2.97
CA ARG A 291 0.38 -14.73 -4.34
C ARG A 291 -0.82 -14.65 -5.28
N HIS A 292 -0.63 -14.17 -6.52
CA HIS A 292 -1.68 -14.06 -7.56
C HIS A 292 -2.94 -13.32 -7.08
N CYS A 293 -2.81 -12.37 -6.14
CA CYS A 293 -3.94 -11.65 -5.58
C CYS A 293 -4.19 -10.35 -6.34
N VAL A 294 -5.46 -9.98 -6.50
CA VAL A 294 -5.87 -8.67 -7.03
C VAL A 294 -6.43 -7.84 -5.87
N VAL A 295 -5.86 -6.66 -5.65
CA VAL A 295 -6.29 -5.74 -4.59
C VAL A 295 -6.60 -4.39 -5.21
N ARG A 296 -7.87 -3.99 -5.15
CA ARG A 296 -8.34 -2.85 -5.95
C ARG A 296 -9.43 -2.00 -5.33
N ARG A 297 -9.48 -0.72 -5.71
CA ARG A 297 -10.56 0.22 -5.35
C ARG A 297 -10.83 0.30 -3.85
N CYS A 298 -9.82 0.02 -3.02
CA CYS A 298 -9.91 0.25 -1.59
C CYS A 298 -9.76 1.76 -1.31
N GLY A 299 -10.60 2.32 -0.44
CA GLY A 299 -10.80 3.76 -0.33
C GLY A 299 -9.59 4.55 0.17
N GLN A 300 -8.66 3.94 0.91
CA GLN A 300 -7.45 4.62 1.42
C GLN A 300 -6.13 3.93 1.08
N THR A 301 -6.01 2.61 1.22
CA THR A 301 -4.83 1.88 0.75
C THR A 301 -5.23 0.47 0.32
N GLY A 302 -4.57 -0.06 -0.70
CA GLY A 302 -4.81 -1.44 -1.12
C GLY A 302 -4.45 -2.39 0.03
N GLY A 303 -3.29 -2.17 0.65
CA GLY A 303 -2.92 -2.92 1.82
C GLY A 303 -1.67 -2.43 2.52
N GLY A 304 -1.27 -3.21 3.52
CA GLY A 304 -0.01 -3.02 4.20
C GLY A 304 0.36 -4.18 5.11
N ALA A 305 1.61 -4.22 5.53
CA ALA A 305 2.11 -5.23 6.47
C ALA A 305 3.14 -4.62 7.43
N ASN A 306 3.34 -5.34 8.53
CA ASN A 306 4.45 -5.16 9.46
C ASN A 306 5.15 -6.52 9.65
N GLY A 307 6.35 -6.56 10.19
CA GLY A 307 7.04 -7.80 10.57
C GLY A 307 7.84 -8.48 9.45
N ASP A 308 8.18 -9.74 9.65
CA ASP A 308 9.40 -10.30 9.06
C ASP A 308 9.17 -11.41 8.03
N ASN A 309 10.08 -11.50 7.06
CA ASN A 309 10.19 -12.54 6.03
C ASN A 309 8.91 -12.75 5.20
N PHE A 310 8.30 -11.65 4.73
CA PHE A 310 7.10 -11.71 3.89
C PHE A 310 7.41 -11.94 2.40
N LEU A 311 6.41 -12.40 1.65
CA LEU A 311 6.46 -12.51 0.18
C LEU A 311 5.20 -11.89 -0.43
N ASN A 312 5.39 -11.03 -1.43
CA ASN A 312 4.35 -10.57 -2.34
C ASN A 312 4.77 -10.99 -3.75
N GLU A 313 4.06 -11.95 -4.35
CA GLU A 313 4.43 -12.53 -5.65
C GLU A 313 3.27 -12.45 -6.64
N GLU A 314 3.49 -11.82 -7.80
CA GLU A 314 2.51 -11.75 -8.89
C GLU A 314 1.15 -11.14 -8.47
N CYS A 315 1.18 -10.19 -7.53
CA CYS A 315 0.00 -9.46 -7.08
C CYS A 315 -0.23 -8.18 -7.90
N LEU A 316 -1.50 -7.85 -8.14
CA LEU A 316 -1.94 -6.60 -8.75
C LEU A 316 -2.53 -5.67 -7.69
N TRP A 317 -1.96 -4.47 -7.55
CA TRP A 317 -2.40 -3.41 -6.66
C TRP A 317 -2.87 -2.22 -7.51
N GLU A 318 -4.18 -2.08 -7.72
CA GLU A 318 -4.74 -1.11 -8.68
C GLU A 318 -5.82 -0.18 -8.12
N GLU A 319 -5.78 1.10 -8.52
CA GLU A 319 -6.89 2.05 -8.28
C GLU A 319 -7.29 2.20 -6.80
N ASN A 320 -6.35 1.92 -5.88
CA ASN A 320 -6.56 2.11 -4.45
C ASN A 320 -6.32 3.57 -4.06
N CYS A 321 -6.84 3.98 -2.90
CA CYS A 321 -6.94 5.37 -2.46
C CYS A 321 -7.73 6.28 -3.40
N TRP A 322 -8.88 5.80 -3.88
CA TRP A 322 -9.77 6.62 -4.69
C TRP A 322 -10.42 7.76 -3.88
N LYS A 323 -10.56 7.64 -2.54
CA LYS A 323 -11.08 8.74 -1.69
C LYS A 323 -10.06 9.89 -1.67
N PRO A 324 -10.49 11.16 -1.52
CA PRO A 324 -9.60 12.32 -1.45
C PRO A 324 -9.02 12.49 -0.03
N ILE A 325 -8.46 11.40 0.50
CA ILE A 325 -7.76 11.38 1.78
C ILE A 325 -6.33 11.85 1.54
N ASN A 326 -5.86 12.76 2.38
CA ASN A 326 -4.49 13.29 2.35
C ASN A 326 -3.47 12.13 2.31
N ARG A 327 -2.59 12.16 1.30
CA ARG A 327 -1.73 11.02 0.95
C ARG A 327 -0.73 10.66 2.06
N GLY A 328 -0.43 11.60 2.96
CA GLY A 328 0.40 11.35 4.15
C GLY A 328 -0.16 10.29 5.11
N TRP A 329 -1.47 10.03 5.08
CA TRP A 329 -2.11 8.97 5.87
C TRP A 329 -2.05 7.61 5.17
N ASP A 330 -0.83 7.11 4.94
CA ASP A 330 -0.54 5.76 4.44
C ASP A 330 -1.18 5.39 3.09
N ALA A 331 -1.50 6.39 2.27
CA ALA A 331 -2.21 6.21 1.02
C ALA A 331 -1.37 5.51 -0.06
N GLY A 332 -2.03 4.78 -0.96
CA GLY A 332 -1.39 4.20 -2.15
C GLY A 332 -1.81 2.77 -2.45
N GLY A 333 -0.98 2.05 -3.21
CA GLY A 333 -1.17 0.64 -3.51
C GLY A 333 -0.87 -0.24 -2.28
N PHE A 334 0.34 -0.10 -1.73
CA PHE A 334 0.78 -0.83 -0.54
C PHE A 334 1.73 0.02 0.31
N LYS A 335 1.55 0.01 1.65
CA LYS A 335 2.54 0.58 2.59
C LYS A 335 3.10 -0.46 3.56
N LEU A 336 4.40 -0.46 3.75
CA LEU A 336 5.13 -1.34 4.65
C LEU A 336 5.82 -0.51 5.75
N ALA A 337 5.65 -0.91 7.01
CA ALA A 337 6.29 -0.29 8.17
C ALA A 337 6.90 -1.37 9.08
N TRP A 338 7.92 -1.04 9.87
CA TRP A 338 8.49 -1.89 10.93
C TRP A 338 8.64 -3.37 10.51
N SER A 339 9.38 -3.59 9.42
CA SER A 339 9.46 -4.89 8.73
C SER A 339 10.89 -5.25 8.37
N ASN A 340 11.28 -6.52 8.55
CA ASN A 340 12.64 -6.99 8.32
C ASN A 340 12.66 -8.29 7.50
N GLY A 341 13.26 -8.23 6.31
CA GLY A 341 13.28 -9.36 5.38
C GLY A 341 11.97 -9.44 4.59
N GLY A 342 12.07 -9.44 3.27
CA GLY A 342 10.92 -9.74 2.43
C GLY A 342 11.16 -9.48 0.96
N VAL A 343 10.21 -9.91 0.12
CA VAL A 343 10.34 -9.83 -1.34
C VAL A 343 9.02 -9.36 -1.95
N PHE A 344 9.08 -8.34 -2.80
CA PHE A 344 8.07 -8.03 -3.81
C PHE A 344 8.60 -8.51 -5.16
N LYS A 345 7.90 -9.46 -5.79
CA LYS A 345 8.34 -10.10 -7.03
C LYS A 345 7.24 -10.17 -8.08
N ARG A 346 7.50 -9.67 -9.30
CA ARG A 346 6.53 -9.66 -10.42
C ARG A 346 5.19 -8.99 -10.10
N CYS A 347 5.15 -8.11 -9.11
CA CYS A 347 3.93 -7.37 -8.75
C CYS A 347 3.70 -6.20 -9.71
N VAL A 348 2.44 -5.81 -9.87
CA VAL A 348 2.03 -4.63 -10.64
C VAL A 348 1.33 -3.63 -9.72
N PHE A 349 1.83 -2.40 -9.67
CA PHE A 349 1.24 -1.30 -8.91
C PHE A 349 0.78 -0.22 -9.88
N ARG A 350 -0.54 -0.07 -10.09
CA ARG A 350 -1.06 0.85 -11.11
C ARG A 350 -2.15 1.81 -10.65
N ARG A 351 -2.07 3.08 -11.06
CA ARG A 351 -3.11 4.10 -10.87
C ARG A 351 -3.59 4.26 -9.42
N ASN A 352 -2.73 4.03 -8.43
CA ASN A 352 -3.09 4.24 -7.02
C ASN A 352 -2.97 5.73 -6.65
N GLY A 353 -3.87 6.21 -5.79
CA GLY A 353 -3.84 7.55 -5.20
C GLY A 353 -2.79 7.63 -4.10
N GLY A 354 -1.57 8.03 -4.45
CA GLY A 354 -0.38 7.95 -3.60
C GLY A 354 0.74 7.22 -4.31
N PRO A 355 1.73 6.67 -3.58
CA PRO A 355 2.75 5.83 -4.19
C PRO A 355 2.19 4.47 -4.62
N GLY A 356 2.87 3.81 -5.55
CA GLY A 356 2.58 2.40 -5.87
C GLY A 356 2.92 1.51 -4.67
N LEU A 357 4.18 1.56 -4.25
CA LEU A 357 4.70 0.91 -3.04
C LEU A 357 5.44 1.94 -2.17
N TRP A 358 5.17 1.94 -0.86
CA TRP A 358 5.79 2.86 0.09
C TRP A 358 6.38 2.10 1.28
N PHE A 359 7.67 2.32 1.56
CA PHE A 359 8.35 1.85 2.78
C PHE A 359 8.52 3.04 3.73
N ASP A 360 7.83 3.03 4.86
CA ASP A 360 7.87 4.07 5.90
C ASP A 360 7.14 3.55 7.15
N ILE A 361 7.76 3.40 8.33
CA ILE A 361 9.15 3.66 8.75
C ILE A 361 9.90 2.35 9.04
N HIS A 362 11.23 2.40 9.06
CA HIS A 362 12.10 1.34 9.56
C HIS A 362 11.91 -0.02 8.88
N VAL A 363 11.74 0.00 7.55
CA VAL A 363 11.81 -1.20 6.71
C VAL A 363 13.27 -1.54 6.46
N ARG A 364 13.61 -2.84 6.47
CA ARG A 364 14.97 -3.32 6.21
C ARG A 364 15.06 -4.69 5.55
N ASN A 365 16.14 -4.93 4.79
CA ASN A 365 16.42 -6.20 4.10
C ASN A 365 15.31 -6.63 3.11
N VAL A 366 14.75 -5.70 2.34
CA VAL A 366 13.65 -5.98 1.39
C VAL A 366 14.16 -5.93 -0.05
N LEU A 367 13.79 -6.94 -0.85
CA LEU A 367 14.01 -6.99 -2.29
C LEU A 367 12.73 -6.60 -3.05
N VAL A 368 12.83 -5.65 -3.98
CA VAL A 368 11.78 -5.32 -4.97
C VAL A 368 12.32 -5.66 -6.35
N THR A 369 11.74 -6.66 -7.03
CA THR A 369 12.27 -7.11 -8.33
C THR A 369 11.24 -7.62 -9.31
N GLU A 370 11.53 -7.47 -10.61
CA GLU A 370 10.66 -7.87 -11.73
C GLU A 370 9.28 -7.17 -11.70
N CYS A 371 9.10 -6.12 -10.88
CA CYS A 371 7.82 -5.43 -10.68
C CYS A 371 7.61 -4.29 -11.70
N VAL A 372 6.34 -3.92 -11.91
CA VAL A 372 5.95 -2.85 -12.83
C VAL A 372 5.07 -1.81 -12.11
N PHE A 373 5.43 -0.54 -12.23
CA PHE A 373 4.78 0.59 -11.56
C PHE A 373 4.27 1.58 -12.60
N ILE A 374 2.95 1.80 -12.66
CA ILE A 374 2.31 2.52 -13.77
C ILE A 374 1.36 3.61 -13.24
N GLU A 375 1.62 4.87 -13.58
CA GLU A 375 0.65 5.98 -13.41
C GLU A 375 0.14 6.15 -11.95
N ASN A 376 0.93 5.78 -10.95
CA ASN A 376 0.60 6.10 -9.56
C ASN A 376 0.70 7.63 -9.36
N GLU A 377 -0.15 8.17 -8.49
CA GLU A 377 -0.32 9.62 -8.32
C GLU A 377 0.98 10.30 -7.81
N LEU A 378 1.67 9.62 -6.90
CA LEU A 378 3.01 9.95 -6.42
C LEU A 378 4.03 8.94 -6.99
N SER A 379 5.13 8.70 -6.29
CA SER A 379 6.23 7.87 -6.79
C SER A 379 5.81 6.42 -7.10
N GLY A 380 6.45 5.78 -8.07
CA GLY A 380 6.22 4.35 -8.33
C GLY A 380 6.59 3.53 -7.09
N LEU A 381 7.86 3.63 -6.71
CA LEU A 381 8.38 3.17 -5.42
C LEU A 381 8.85 4.36 -4.58
N PHE A 382 8.44 4.41 -3.32
CA PHE A 382 8.91 5.39 -2.34
C PHE A 382 9.55 4.68 -1.14
N ILE A 383 10.84 4.92 -0.92
CA ILE A 383 11.62 4.41 0.21
C ILE A 383 11.87 5.58 1.15
N GLU A 384 11.34 5.54 2.38
CA GLU A 384 11.46 6.62 3.36
C GLU A 384 11.85 6.07 4.74
N ILE A 385 12.84 6.69 5.39
CA ILE A 385 13.33 6.37 6.76
C ILE A 385 13.55 4.84 6.91
N SER A 386 14.20 4.24 5.90
CA SER A 386 14.36 2.80 5.72
C SER A 386 15.79 2.46 5.31
N ARG A 387 16.20 1.18 5.35
CA ARG A 387 17.61 0.82 5.14
C ARG A 387 17.83 -0.56 4.53
N ASP A 388 18.99 -0.79 3.93
CA ASP A 388 19.38 -2.09 3.37
C ASP A 388 18.29 -2.64 2.40
N ILE A 389 17.82 -1.78 1.49
CA ILE A 389 16.74 -2.05 0.53
C ILE A 389 17.33 -2.29 -0.86
N THR A 390 16.89 -3.33 -1.56
CA THR A 390 17.42 -3.70 -2.88
C THR A 390 16.31 -3.65 -3.93
N VAL A 391 16.49 -2.87 -4.99
CA VAL A 391 15.51 -2.60 -6.05
C VAL A 391 16.14 -2.92 -7.40
N LEU A 392 15.80 -4.08 -7.94
CA LEU A 392 16.47 -4.65 -9.12
C LEU A 392 15.48 -4.98 -10.23
N ASN A 393 15.78 -4.61 -11.47
CA ASN A 393 15.05 -5.11 -12.65
C ASN A 393 13.55 -4.75 -12.67
N ASN A 394 13.20 -3.50 -12.33
CA ASN A 394 11.82 -3.01 -12.33
C ASN A 394 11.56 -2.00 -13.45
N LEU A 395 10.29 -1.88 -13.85
CA LEU A 395 9.84 -0.93 -14.87
C LEU A 395 8.89 0.12 -14.26
N MET A 396 9.24 1.39 -14.38
CA MET A 396 8.55 2.53 -13.76
C MET A 396 8.06 3.48 -14.86
N ILE A 397 6.75 3.55 -15.06
CA ILE A 397 6.10 4.26 -16.18
C ILE A 397 5.17 5.35 -15.65
N ARG A 398 5.39 6.61 -16.03
CA ARG A 398 4.44 7.74 -15.82
C ARG A 398 3.98 7.99 -14.38
N ASN A 399 4.74 7.56 -13.37
CA ASN A 399 4.43 7.83 -11.96
C ASN A 399 4.69 9.29 -11.58
N GLY A 400 3.96 9.81 -10.59
CA GLY A 400 4.15 11.14 -10.02
C GLY A 400 3.57 12.30 -10.83
N LEU A 401 2.99 12.05 -12.01
CA LEU A 401 2.48 13.09 -12.91
C LEU A 401 1.20 13.77 -12.42
N ASN A 402 0.41 13.09 -11.58
CA ASN A 402 -0.94 13.49 -11.19
C ASN A 402 -1.04 13.98 -9.72
N ALA A 403 0.10 14.23 -9.08
CA ALA A 403 0.22 14.51 -7.65
C ALA A 403 -0.64 15.69 -7.16
N GLU A 404 -1.55 15.42 -6.22
CA GLU A 404 -2.41 16.44 -5.61
C GLU A 404 -1.72 17.16 -4.45
N GLY A 405 -0.67 17.94 -4.79
CA GLY A 405 0.02 18.81 -3.84
C GLY A 405 1.55 18.75 -3.90
N PRO A 406 2.24 19.20 -2.83
CA PRO A 406 3.70 19.20 -2.77
C PRO A 406 4.28 17.79 -2.90
N SER A 407 4.88 17.51 -4.05
CA SER A 407 5.39 16.21 -4.47
C SER A 407 6.84 16.32 -4.97
N TRP A 408 7.63 17.15 -4.30
CA TRP A 408 9.02 17.40 -4.67
C TRP A 408 9.85 16.12 -4.45
N GLY A 409 10.66 15.76 -5.45
CA GLY A 409 11.31 14.45 -5.52
C GLY A 409 10.41 13.27 -5.86
N ALA A 410 9.12 13.44 -6.17
CA ALA A 410 8.31 12.31 -6.63
C ALA A 410 8.72 11.87 -8.05
N GLY A 411 8.87 10.56 -8.28
CA GLY A 411 9.40 10.02 -9.53
C GLY A 411 9.12 8.53 -9.77
N GLY A 412 9.89 7.89 -10.65
CA GLY A 412 9.83 6.43 -10.80
C GLY A 412 10.22 5.74 -9.49
N ILE A 413 11.41 6.06 -8.98
CA ILE A 413 11.93 5.59 -7.69
C ILE A 413 12.38 6.80 -6.87
N GLN A 414 11.88 6.91 -5.64
CA GLN A 414 12.25 7.96 -4.70
C GLN A 414 12.86 7.35 -3.44
N ILE A 415 14.05 7.84 -3.07
CA ILE A 415 14.77 7.51 -1.83
C ILE A 415 14.70 8.76 -0.93
N ALA A 416 14.24 8.64 0.31
CA ALA A 416 14.16 9.72 1.27
C ALA A 416 14.73 9.33 2.63
N GLU A 417 15.76 10.06 3.05
CA GLU A 417 16.53 9.82 4.27
C GLU A 417 16.72 8.30 4.56
N SER A 418 17.27 7.54 3.61
CA SER A 418 17.37 6.08 3.69
C SER A 418 18.81 5.57 3.47
N ILE A 419 19.15 4.42 4.06
CA ILE A 419 20.56 4.02 4.24
C ILE A 419 20.86 2.71 3.50
N ASN A 420 21.96 2.64 2.74
CA ASN A 420 22.43 1.45 2.01
C ASN A 420 21.38 0.89 1.03
N CYS A 421 20.66 1.73 0.30
CA CYS A 421 19.70 1.28 -0.72
C CYS A 421 20.40 1.02 -2.05
N ILE A 422 20.21 -0.17 -2.65
CA ILE A 422 20.73 -0.53 -3.97
C ILE A 422 19.62 -0.42 -5.01
N ILE A 423 19.73 0.53 -5.93
CA ILE A 423 18.82 0.76 -7.05
C ILE A 423 19.56 0.44 -8.35
N ALA A 424 19.34 -0.74 -8.94
CA ALA A 424 20.06 -1.13 -10.15
C ALA A 424 19.21 -1.83 -11.22
N PHE A 425 19.60 -1.66 -12.49
CA PHE A 425 18.95 -2.29 -13.64
C PHE A 425 17.45 -1.97 -13.77
N ASN A 426 17.00 -0.81 -13.30
CA ASN A 426 15.62 -0.37 -13.44
C ASN A 426 15.45 0.54 -14.66
N THR A 427 14.27 0.57 -15.25
CA THR A 427 13.90 1.53 -16.32
C THR A 427 12.82 2.49 -15.82
N CYS A 428 13.17 3.77 -15.70
CA CYS A 428 12.26 4.85 -15.35
C CYS A 428 11.95 5.71 -16.59
N VAL A 429 10.75 5.54 -17.13
CA VAL A 429 10.30 6.16 -18.37
C VAL A 429 9.05 7.04 -18.18
N GLY A 430 9.12 8.30 -18.61
CA GLY A 430 7.96 9.20 -18.65
C GLY A 430 7.37 9.59 -17.28
N ASN A 431 8.04 9.27 -16.17
CA ASN A 431 7.61 9.67 -14.82
C ASN A 431 7.79 11.18 -14.62
N LYS A 432 7.39 11.71 -13.45
CA LYS A 432 7.70 13.09 -13.08
C LYS A 432 9.22 13.33 -13.04
N ASP A 433 9.92 12.65 -12.14
CA ASP A 433 11.38 12.48 -12.17
C ASP A 433 11.72 10.99 -12.40
N GLY A 434 12.91 10.68 -12.90
CA GLY A 434 13.38 9.30 -13.10
C GLY A 434 13.69 8.59 -11.77
N ILE A 435 14.90 8.79 -11.26
CA ILE A 435 15.32 8.37 -9.92
C ILE A 435 15.61 9.63 -9.08
N THR A 436 15.19 9.64 -7.83
CA THR A 436 15.38 10.80 -6.94
C THR A 436 15.89 10.43 -5.56
N PHE A 437 16.66 11.36 -5.00
CA PHE A 437 17.00 11.43 -3.59
C PHE A 437 16.32 12.64 -2.97
N ARG A 438 15.69 12.47 -1.81
CA ARG A 438 15.05 13.52 -1.02
C ARG A 438 15.73 13.60 0.35
N GLU A 439 16.13 14.79 0.79
CA GLU A 439 16.88 14.96 2.04
C GLU A 439 16.52 16.30 2.72
N GLN A 440 16.25 16.28 4.02
CA GLN A 440 15.87 17.46 4.83
C GLN A 440 16.78 17.69 6.07
N GLY A 441 17.84 16.89 6.21
CA GLY A 441 18.61 16.73 7.44
C GLY A 441 18.11 15.54 8.26
N PRO A 442 18.82 15.17 9.34
CA PRO A 442 18.63 13.89 10.00
C PRO A 442 17.20 13.74 10.51
N ARG A 443 16.61 12.58 10.24
CA ARG A 443 15.34 12.12 10.80
C ARG A 443 15.62 11.08 11.88
N PRO A 444 15.91 11.49 13.13
CA PRO A 444 16.18 10.55 14.21
C PRO A 444 14.96 9.68 14.50
N LEU A 445 15.15 8.36 14.49
CA LEU A 445 14.14 7.38 14.87
C LEU A 445 14.68 6.47 15.98
N ASP A 446 13.96 6.39 17.09
CA ASP A 446 14.26 5.46 18.17
C ASP A 446 13.78 4.05 17.84
N THR A 447 14.73 3.12 17.76
CA THR A 447 14.48 1.71 17.42
C THR A 447 14.89 0.81 18.59
N LYS A 448 14.20 -0.32 18.75
CA LYS A 448 14.53 -1.31 19.79
C LYS A 448 15.85 -2.05 19.52
N ASP A 449 16.16 -2.24 18.25
CA ASP A 449 17.23 -3.13 17.81
C ASP A 449 18.58 -2.40 17.64
N PHE A 450 18.55 -1.09 17.35
CA PHE A 450 19.73 -0.28 17.03
C PHE A 450 19.82 1.04 17.81
N GLY A 451 18.88 1.32 18.71
CA GLY A 451 18.78 2.63 19.38
C GLY A 451 18.32 3.73 18.41
N THR A 452 18.73 4.98 18.66
CA THR A 452 18.40 6.13 17.81
C THR A 452 19.22 6.08 16.51
N ILE A 453 18.55 5.91 15.37
CA ILE A 453 19.17 5.99 14.04
C ILE A 453 18.90 7.40 13.47
N PRO A 454 19.92 8.22 13.16
CA PRO A 454 19.75 9.46 12.42
C PRO A 454 19.60 9.14 10.93
N TYR A 455 18.37 8.94 10.47
CA TYR A 455 18.11 8.61 9.07
C TYR A 455 18.46 9.77 8.13
N HIS A 456 19.10 9.40 7.03
CA HIS A 456 19.76 10.24 6.02
C HIS A 456 20.00 9.38 4.78
N ASN A 457 20.17 10.00 3.60
CA ASN A 457 20.63 9.30 2.40
C ASN A 457 22.13 9.00 2.51
N ILE A 458 22.50 7.77 2.91
CA ILE A 458 23.89 7.35 3.17
C ILE A 458 24.14 5.98 2.53
N GLY A 459 25.27 5.82 1.82
CA GLY A 459 25.70 4.51 1.32
C GLY A 459 24.83 3.95 0.19
N ASP A 460 23.92 4.74 -0.36
CA ASP A 460 23.03 4.34 -1.44
C ASP A 460 23.78 4.18 -2.77
N VAL A 461 23.28 3.28 -3.62
CA VAL A 461 23.95 2.80 -4.84
C VAL A 461 22.97 2.86 -6.00
N VAL A 462 23.27 3.61 -7.04
CA VAL A 462 22.43 3.80 -8.23
C VAL A 462 23.23 3.43 -9.48
N LEU A 463 23.07 2.18 -9.95
CA LEU A 463 23.90 1.58 -10.98
C LEU A 463 23.13 0.98 -12.14
N GLY A 464 23.57 1.22 -13.38
CA GLY A 464 23.03 0.49 -14.54
C GLY A 464 21.53 0.72 -14.79
N ASN A 465 20.96 1.85 -14.37
CA ASN A 465 19.56 2.18 -14.62
C ASN A 465 19.40 2.89 -15.98
N VAL A 466 18.17 2.94 -16.48
CA VAL A 466 17.78 3.73 -17.65
C VAL A 466 16.72 4.75 -17.20
N CYS A 467 17.06 6.04 -17.20
CA CYS A 467 16.13 7.12 -16.87
C CYS A 467 15.92 8.02 -18.09
N ALA A 468 14.78 7.87 -18.76
CA ALA A 468 14.53 8.51 -20.04
C ALA A 468 13.14 9.14 -20.14
N PHE A 469 13.04 10.25 -20.87
CA PHE A 469 11.77 10.93 -21.18
C PHE A 469 10.97 11.41 -19.94
N ASN A 470 11.57 11.47 -18.75
CA ASN A 470 10.89 11.90 -17.53
C ASN A 470 10.65 13.42 -17.56
N LYS A 471 9.49 13.87 -17.06
CA LYS A 471 8.94 15.20 -17.37
C LYS A 471 9.70 16.37 -16.74
N SER A 472 10.34 16.14 -15.61
CA SER A 472 11.20 17.10 -14.90
C SER A 472 12.66 16.66 -15.02
N TYR A 473 13.19 15.84 -14.12
CA TYR A 473 14.60 15.41 -14.14
C TYR A 473 14.76 13.91 -14.41
N GLN A 474 15.85 13.51 -15.07
CA GLN A 474 16.19 12.09 -15.20
C GLN A 474 16.86 11.56 -13.92
N LEU A 475 17.63 12.42 -13.24
CA LEU A 475 18.14 12.23 -11.87
C LEU A 475 17.88 13.50 -11.03
N GLY A 476 17.20 13.35 -9.88
CA GLY A 476 16.86 14.46 -9.00
C GLY A 476 17.46 14.34 -7.61
N ILE A 477 18.52 15.09 -7.29
CA ILE A 477 19.10 15.16 -5.93
C ILE A 477 18.45 16.34 -5.19
N TRP A 478 17.23 16.11 -4.69
CA TRP A 478 16.41 17.08 -3.96
C TRP A 478 16.85 17.22 -2.50
N TYR A 479 18.02 17.82 -2.28
CA TYR A 479 18.58 18.07 -0.95
C TYR A 479 18.22 19.48 -0.45
N ASP A 480 17.44 19.54 0.63
CA ASP A 480 16.95 20.76 1.28
C ASP A 480 17.65 20.98 2.63
N ASN A 481 18.99 21.10 2.61
CA ASN A 481 19.81 21.27 3.81
C ASN A 481 20.83 22.43 3.69
N GLY A 482 21.55 22.71 4.77
CA GLY A 482 22.46 23.87 4.91
C GLY A 482 23.66 23.90 3.95
N PHE A 483 24.08 22.75 3.40
CA PHE A 483 25.11 22.68 2.36
C PHE A 483 24.74 23.56 1.16
N PHE A 484 23.46 23.56 0.77
CA PHE A 484 22.95 24.35 -0.35
C PHE A 484 22.66 25.83 0.00
N GLY A 485 23.03 26.29 1.20
CA GLY A 485 22.79 27.66 1.70
C GLY A 485 21.47 27.80 2.46
N TRP A 486 21.05 29.02 2.80
CA TRP A 486 19.83 29.26 3.59
C TRP A 486 18.53 28.84 2.89
N HIS A 487 17.58 28.32 3.68
CA HIS A 487 16.19 28.12 3.23
C HIS A 487 15.46 29.46 3.21
N PRO A 488 14.46 29.70 2.34
CA PRO A 488 13.63 30.90 2.39
C PRO A 488 12.96 31.16 3.74
N SER A 489 12.71 30.12 4.57
CA SER A 489 12.19 30.29 5.94
C SER A 489 13.17 30.94 6.90
N GLU A 490 14.48 30.80 6.68
CA GLU A 490 15.53 31.30 7.57
C GLU A 490 15.73 32.81 7.43
N LYS A 491 15.28 33.41 6.32
CA LYS A 491 15.17 34.87 6.13
C LYS A 491 14.22 35.56 7.13
N ARG A 492 13.48 34.78 7.94
CA ARG A 492 12.65 35.25 9.06
C ARG A 492 13.36 35.18 10.42
N LYS A 493 14.59 34.64 10.47
CA LYS A 493 15.39 34.41 11.69
C LYS A 493 16.77 35.08 11.64
N TYR A 494 17.33 35.27 10.44
CA TYR A 494 18.65 35.85 10.23
C TYR A 494 18.57 36.99 9.22
N ASP A 495 19.13 38.15 9.57
CA ASP A 495 19.09 39.36 8.75
C ASP A 495 20.01 39.26 7.51
N THR A 496 21.05 38.42 7.56
CA THR A 496 22.00 38.20 6.45
C THR A 496 22.38 36.72 6.29
N GLU A 497 22.92 36.36 5.12
CA GLU A 497 23.40 34.99 4.88
C GLU A 497 24.67 34.68 5.68
N GLU A 498 25.51 35.68 5.99
CA GLU A 498 26.67 35.53 6.88
C GLU A 498 26.24 35.15 8.31
N ALA A 499 25.20 35.78 8.85
CA ALA A 499 24.66 35.43 10.17
C ALA A 499 24.11 33.99 10.20
N TYR A 500 23.47 33.54 9.13
CA TYR A 500 23.06 32.14 8.98
C TYR A 500 24.26 31.19 8.83
N ASN A 501 25.31 31.58 8.11
CA ASN A 501 26.52 30.78 7.94
C ASN A 501 27.32 30.63 9.24
N GLU A 502 27.36 31.65 10.10
CA GLU A 502 27.92 31.51 11.46
C GLU A 502 27.06 30.57 12.33
N TYR A 503 25.73 30.65 12.22
CA TYR A 503 24.84 29.69 12.88
C TYR A 503 25.05 28.26 12.37
N LEU A 504 25.23 28.05 11.06
CA LEU A 504 25.47 26.71 10.50
C LEU A 504 26.70 26.02 11.11
N LYS A 505 27.75 26.78 11.49
CA LYS A 505 28.93 26.22 12.18
C LYS A 505 28.61 25.65 13.56
N THR A 506 27.51 26.05 14.20
CA THR A 506 27.09 25.53 15.51
C THR A 506 26.20 24.28 15.40
N ILE A 507 25.75 23.92 14.20
CA ILE A 507 24.87 22.78 13.89
C ILE A 507 25.39 21.98 12.69
N PRO A 508 26.58 21.36 12.78
CA PRO A 508 27.22 20.66 11.65
C PRO A 508 26.32 19.58 11.03
N ASP A 509 25.49 18.90 11.84
CA ASP A 509 24.55 17.86 11.40
C ASP A 509 23.44 18.35 10.44
N LYS A 510 23.36 19.65 10.16
CA LYS A 510 22.47 20.25 9.15
C LYS A 510 23.19 20.63 7.84
N ILE A 511 24.50 20.38 7.74
CA ILE A 511 25.28 20.54 6.51
C ILE A 511 25.55 19.15 5.95
N TYR A 512 24.87 18.80 4.86
CA TYR A 512 24.89 17.44 4.32
C TYR A 512 25.20 17.47 2.81
N ASP A 513 26.50 17.33 2.50
CA ASP A 513 27.06 17.27 1.14
C ASP A 513 26.89 15.86 0.56
N PRO A 514 26.09 15.66 -0.51
CA PRO A 514 25.92 14.35 -1.17
C PRO A 514 27.23 13.61 -1.46
N THR A 515 28.30 14.32 -1.86
CA THR A 515 29.59 13.74 -2.25
C THR A 515 30.41 13.18 -1.09
N LYS A 516 29.92 13.31 0.16
CA LYS A 516 30.60 12.82 1.38
C LYS A 516 29.85 11.70 2.08
N GLN A 517 28.75 11.21 1.50
CA GLN A 517 27.83 10.25 2.16
C GLN A 517 28.01 8.81 1.69
N ASN A 518 29.15 8.49 1.08
CA ASN A 518 29.42 7.17 0.48
C ASN A 518 28.37 6.71 -0.55
N ILE A 519 27.66 7.66 -1.16
CA ILE A 519 26.72 7.39 -2.25
C ILE A 519 27.50 7.08 -3.52
N VAL A 520 27.05 6.08 -4.28
CA VAL A 520 27.58 5.72 -5.59
C VAL A 520 26.46 5.92 -6.62
N ILE A 521 26.70 6.75 -7.63
CA ILE A 521 25.82 6.90 -8.80
C ILE A 521 26.72 6.73 -10.02
N ASP A 522 26.52 5.69 -10.81
CA ASP A 522 27.37 5.42 -11.97
C ASP A 522 26.75 4.49 -13.04
N ARG A 523 27.29 4.55 -14.26
CA ARG A 523 27.01 3.65 -15.38
C ARG A 523 25.52 3.53 -15.76
N ASN A 524 24.79 4.62 -15.54
CA ASN A 524 23.39 4.80 -15.89
C ASN A 524 23.26 5.34 -17.33
N ILE A 525 22.11 5.10 -17.96
CA ILE A 525 21.73 5.71 -19.23
C ILE A 525 20.66 6.76 -18.94
N TYR A 526 20.91 7.99 -19.38
CA TYR A 526 19.96 9.09 -19.28
C TYR A 526 19.51 9.55 -20.66
N TYR A 527 18.27 10.06 -20.76
CA TYR A 527 17.81 10.78 -21.95
C TYR A 527 16.74 11.81 -21.60
N ALA A 528 16.88 13.02 -22.12
CA ALA A 528 15.92 14.11 -21.91
C ALA A 528 15.55 14.78 -23.24
N GLU A 529 14.26 14.98 -23.46
CA GLU A 529 13.73 15.78 -24.57
C GLU A 529 13.97 17.28 -24.34
N PRO A 530 13.86 18.15 -25.38
CA PRO A 530 14.15 19.58 -25.26
C PRO A 530 13.32 20.37 -24.22
N ASP A 531 12.17 19.86 -23.78
CA ASP A 531 11.34 20.47 -22.73
C ASP A 531 11.57 19.87 -21.33
N GLN A 532 12.50 18.91 -21.22
CA GLN A 532 12.85 18.19 -20.00
C GLN A 532 14.22 18.64 -19.48
N LYS A 533 14.51 18.29 -18.23
CA LYS A 533 15.80 18.56 -17.60
C LYS A 533 16.55 17.26 -17.36
N MET A 534 17.87 17.37 -17.28
CA MET A 534 18.76 16.22 -17.13
C MET A 534 18.99 15.90 -15.64
N ILE A 535 19.77 16.71 -14.92
CA ILE A 535 20.11 16.47 -13.50
C ILE A 535 19.83 17.71 -12.62
N LEU A 536 19.21 17.51 -11.46
CA LEU A 536 19.10 18.49 -10.38
C LEU A 536 20.07 18.14 -9.24
N TYR A 537 20.77 19.15 -8.70
CA TYR A 537 21.63 19.05 -7.53
C TYR A 537 21.31 20.13 -6.49
N GLY A 538 20.56 19.75 -5.45
CA GLY A 538 19.98 20.64 -4.45
C GLY A 538 18.60 21.18 -4.86
N VAL A 539 17.74 21.46 -3.89
CA VAL A 539 16.39 21.99 -4.19
C VAL A 539 16.43 23.43 -4.73
N THR A 540 15.57 23.74 -5.71
CA THR A 540 15.61 25.01 -6.47
C THR A 540 15.37 26.27 -5.65
N TRP A 541 14.85 26.15 -4.42
CA TRP A 541 14.65 27.26 -3.48
C TRP A 541 15.85 27.55 -2.57
N ARG A 542 16.95 26.79 -2.67
CA ARG A 542 18.23 27.05 -2.00
C ARG A 542 19.21 27.77 -2.95
N PRO A 543 20.00 28.75 -2.50
CA PRO A 543 20.80 29.59 -3.41
C PRO A 543 21.95 28.87 -4.12
N LYS A 544 22.46 27.75 -3.57
CA LYS A 544 23.60 27.01 -4.15
C LYS A 544 23.17 25.78 -4.95
N HIS A 545 21.89 25.62 -5.27
CA HIS A 545 21.44 24.54 -6.15
C HIS A 545 22.06 24.69 -7.55
N LYS A 546 22.10 23.57 -8.29
CA LYS A 546 22.55 23.54 -9.67
C LYS A 546 21.62 22.65 -10.49
N GLU A 547 21.38 23.06 -11.72
CA GLU A 547 20.83 22.20 -12.77
C GLU A 547 21.94 21.95 -13.78
N PHE A 548 22.12 20.71 -14.19
CA PHE A 548 23.10 20.31 -15.19
C PHE A 548 22.36 19.77 -16.42
N THR A 549 22.74 20.24 -17.60
CA THR A 549 22.25 19.76 -18.91
C THR A 549 23.13 18.67 -19.51
N GLU A 550 24.37 18.55 -19.03
CA GLU A 550 25.40 17.62 -19.53
C GLU A 550 25.95 16.80 -18.37
N ILE A 551 26.02 15.47 -18.54
CA ILE A 551 26.54 14.54 -17.52
C ILE A 551 27.98 14.89 -17.17
N ASN A 552 28.85 15.13 -18.16
CA ASN A 552 30.26 15.47 -17.92
C ASN A 552 30.44 16.68 -16.98
N LYS A 553 29.52 17.65 -16.99
CA LYS A 553 29.56 18.82 -16.08
C LYS A 553 29.07 18.51 -14.68
N PHE A 554 28.18 17.53 -14.53
CA PHE A 554 27.83 16.96 -13.23
C PHE A 554 28.99 16.13 -12.66
N THR A 555 29.62 15.28 -13.48
CA THR A 555 30.81 14.47 -13.11
C THR A 555 31.99 15.34 -12.71
N GLU A 556 32.35 16.36 -13.51
CA GLU A 556 33.39 17.35 -13.17
C GLU A 556 33.15 18.03 -11.80
N TYR A 557 31.89 18.16 -11.38
CA TYR A 557 31.51 18.88 -10.16
C TYR A 557 31.36 17.96 -8.92
N THR A 558 30.92 16.72 -9.11
CA THR A 558 30.56 15.80 -8.01
C THR A 558 31.43 14.56 -7.90
N GLY A 559 32.06 14.11 -8.99
CA GLY A 559 32.68 12.80 -9.12
C GLY A 559 31.69 11.64 -9.36
N PHE A 560 30.39 11.93 -9.53
CA PHE A 560 29.37 10.92 -9.86
C PHE A 560 29.23 10.74 -11.39
N ASP A 561 28.64 9.61 -11.79
CA ASP A 561 28.24 9.31 -13.17
C ASP A 561 29.41 9.28 -14.19
N GLU A 562 30.61 8.88 -13.76
CA GLU A 562 31.83 8.80 -14.60
C GLU A 562 31.68 7.91 -15.85
N HIS A 563 30.92 6.82 -15.75
CA HIS A 563 30.65 5.86 -16.81
C HIS A 563 29.21 5.95 -17.36
N SER A 564 28.44 6.96 -16.95
CA SER A 564 27.07 7.17 -17.42
C SER A 564 27.03 7.92 -18.75
N ILE A 565 25.99 7.68 -19.55
CA ILE A 565 25.86 8.26 -20.90
C ILE A 565 24.49 8.90 -21.12
N ASN A 566 24.46 9.94 -21.97
CA ASN A 566 23.24 10.57 -22.46
C ASN A 566 22.95 10.08 -23.88
N VAL A 567 22.00 9.16 -24.03
CA VAL A 567 21.60 8.59 -25.32
C VAL A 567 20.15 8.09 -25.25
N ASP A 568 19.42 8.22 -26.35
CA ASP A 568 18.08 7.62 -26.48
C ASP A 568 18.18 6.11 -26.16
N PRO A 569 17.38 5.58 -25.22
CA PRO A 569 17.39 4.15 -24.90
C PRO A 569 16.89 3.26 -26.05
N MET A 570 16.33 3.82 -27.12
CA MET A 570 15.88 3.10 -28.31
C MET A 570 14.89 1.97 -27.98
N PHE A 571 13.76 2.33 -27.36
CA PHE A 571 12.66 1.39 -27.10
C PHE A 571 12.09 0.80 -28.42
N ILE A 572 11.43 -0.37 -28.33
CA ILE A 572 10.78 -1.00 -29.48
C ILE A 572 9.55 -0.19 -29.92
N ASN A 573 8.64 0.12 -29.00
CA ASN A 573 7.45 0.93 -29.30
C ASN A 573 6.85 1.53 -28.00
N ALA A 574 7.48 2.57 -27.47
CA ALA A 574 7.07 3.23 -26.24
C ALA A 574 5.63 3.79 -26.28
N ASP A 575 5.18 4.26 -27.46
CA ASP A 575 3.83 4.79 -27.68
C ASP A 575 2.73 3.71 -27.56
N GLN A 576 3.07 2.45 -27.83
CA GLN A 576 2.20 1.29 -27.61
C GLN A 576 2.48 0.56 -26.28
N GLY A 577 3.32 1.15 -25.41
CA GLY A 577 3.68 0.58 -24.11
C GLY A 577 4.75 -0.52 -24.14
N ASP A 578 5.45 -0.72 -25.26
CA ASP A 578 6.54 -1.68 -25.38
C ASP A 578 7.90 -1.01 -25.08
N TYR A 579 8.25 -1.01 -23.79
CA TYR A 579 9.48 -0.44 -23.24
C TYR A 579 10.68 -1.40 -23.25
N ARG A 580 10.62 -2.49 -24.03
CA ARG A 580 11.81 -3.30 -24.30
C ARG A 580 12.76 -2.55 -25.21
N PHE A 581 14.07 -2.79 -25.08
CA PHE A 581 15.08 -2.16 -25.93
C PHE A 581 15.16 -2.85 -27.29
N ASN A 582 15.27 -2.06 -28.36
CA ASN A 582 15.56 -2.61 -29.69
C ASN A 582 17.07 -2.94 -29.83
N GLN A 583 17.43 -3.67 -30.89
CA GLN A 583 18.77 -4.24 -31.07
C GLN A 583 19.93 -3.22 -31.16
N ASN A 584 19.63 -1.94 -31.42
CA ASN A 584 20.63 -0.88 -31.56
C ASN A 584 20.90 -0.12 -30.25
N SER A 585 20.14 -0.40 -29.18
CA SER A 585 20.24 0.30 -27.90
C SER A 585 21.58 0.06 -27.18
N SER A 586 22.17 1.12 -26.63
CA SER A 586 23.31 1.03 -25.72
C SER A 586 23.01 0.29 -24.41
N ALA A 587 21.73 0.04 -24.09
CA ALA A 587 21.32 -0.81 -22.97
C ALA A 587 21.90 -2.23 -23.07
N TRP A 588 22.09 -2.76 -24.29
CA TRP A 588 22.70 -4.08 -24.52
C TRP A 588 24.19 -4.12 -24.19
N THR A 589 24.94 -3.11 -24.60
CA THR A 589 26.40 -3.05 -24.37
C THR A 589 26.74 -2.67 -22.94
N MET A 590 25.91 -1.83 -22.29
CA MET A 590 26.09 -1.51 -20.87
C MET A 590 25.49 -2.58 -19.94
N GLN A 591 24.52 -3.37 -20.40
CA GLN A 591 23.69 -4.22 -19.53
C GLN A 591 22.96 -3.36 -18.48
N SER A 592 22.24 -2.34 -18.97
CA SER A 592 21.55 -1.35 -18.14
C SER A 592 20.04 -1.35 -18.41
N GLY A 593 19.24 -1.20 -17.37
CA GLY A 593 17.78 -1.14 -17.44
C GLY A 593 17.04 -2.49 -17.34
N TRP A 594 15.72 -2.41 -17.49
CA TRP A 594 14.80 -3.54 -17.32
C TRP A 594 15.09 -4.67 -18.32
N LEU A 595 15.08 -5.90 -17.82
CA LEU A 595 15.47 -7.15 -18.51
C LEU A 595 16.96 -7.28 -18.88
N MET A 596 17.82 -6.34 -18.43
CA MET A 596 19.25 -6.30 -18.79
C MET A 596 20.21 -6.72 -17.67
N VAL A 597 19.72 -7.38 -16.62
CA VAL A 597 20.53 -7.77 -15.46
C VAL A 597 21.69 -8.69 -15.88
N PRO A 598 22.96 -8.36 -15.53
CA PRO A 598 24.11 -9.24 -15.74
C PRO A 598 23.95 -10.57 -15.00
N SER A 599 24.45 -11.66 -15.58
CA SER A 599 24.46 -12.99 -14.95
C SER A 599 25.39 -13.08 -13.73
N ASP A 600 26.32 -12.14 -13.60
CA ASP A 600 27.30 -12.02 -12.51
C ASP A 600 27.52 -10.52 -12.24
N ILE A 601 26.77 -9.99 -11.26
CA ILE A 601 26.75 -8.57 -10.92
C ILE A 601 28.07 -8.16 -10.27
N ASP A 602 28.69 -9.01 -9.45
CA ASP A 602 29.94 -8.71 -8.74
C ASP A 602 31.12 -8.60 -9.71
N LYS A 603 31.16 -9.46 -10.73
CA LYS A 603 32.12 -9.35 -11.83
C LYS A 603 31.86 -8.09 -12.66
N TRP A 604 30.60 -7.83 -13.03
CA TRP A 604 30.20 -6.67 -13.81
C TRP A 604 30.59 -5.35 -13.11
N MET A 605 30.30 -5.20 -11.81
CA MET A 605 30.71 -4.03 -11.02
C MET A 605 32.23 -3.88 -10.97
N ALA A 606 32.98 -4.98 -10.84
CA ALA A 606 34.43 -4.94 -10.75
C ALA A 606 35.14 -4.45 -12.04
N GLU A 607 34.44 -4.36 -13.19
CA GLU A 607 34.99 -3.82 -14.43
C GLU A 607 35.15 -2.29 -14.41
N PHE A 608 34.39 -1.58 -13.58
CA PHE A 608 34.37 -0.11 -13.52
C PHE A 608 34.41 0.48 -12.09
N LEU A 609 34.04 -0.30 -11.07
CA LEU A 609 34.17 0.04 -9.64
C LEU A 609 34.96 -1.05 -8.87
N PRO A 610 36.26 -1.25 -9.17
CA PRO A 610 37.07 -2.33 -8.59
C PRO A 610 37.29 -2.20 -7.07
N SER A 611 37.08 -1.01 -6.49
CA SER A 611 37.20 -0.75 -5.04
C SER A 611 35.89 -0.94 -4.26
N PHE A 612 34.80 -1.36 -4.91
CA PHE A 612 33.47 -1.51 -4.30
C PHE A 612 33.23 -2.92 -3.70
N ARG A 613 34.27 -3.52 -3.09
CA ARG A 613 34.25 -4.88 -2.52
C ARG A 613 34.48 -4.88 -1.01
#